data_AF-A0A3D9YNK9-F1
#
_entry.id   AF-A0A3D9YNK9-F1
#
_cell.length_a   1.000
_cell.length_b   1.000
_cell.length_c   1.000
_cell.angle_alpha   90.00
_cell.angle_beta   90.00
_cell.angle_gamma   90.00
#
_symmetry.space_group_name_H-M   'P 1'
#
loop_
_entity.id
_entity.type
_entity.pdbx_description
1 polymer ?
#
loop_
_entity_poly.entity_id
_entity_poly.type
_entity_poly.pdbx_seq_one_letter_code
_entity_poly.pdbx_strand_id
1 'polypeptide(L)'
;MTKTGARFFALLALLMIALVAARAQDVKPAATPEDPEADSAAAMKFTVHESRKGGDWDMWDIGRPHPMQGKGEFGDNDAIGVAAGKRIPTDCSLYWNDPDTHKILCFSSQASLVYFLDAPQANAARAAKRWREMQKKPAS
;
A
#
# COMPACT_ATOMS: atom_id res chain seq x y z
N MET A 1 3.59 -19.08 -49.77
CA MET A 1 2.15 -18.94 -49.47
C MET A 1 1.65 -20.23 -48.83
N THR A 2 1.39 -20.24 -47.52
CA THR A 2 0.59 -21.26 -46.81
C THR A 2 -0.11 -20.59 -45.61
N LYS A 3 -1.28 -19.98 -45.89
CA LYS A 3 -2.22 -19.40 -44.92
C LYS A 3 -3.21 -20.49 -44.47
N THR A 4 -3.00 -21.21 -43.36
CA THR A 4 -4.10 -22.05 -42.78
C THR A 4 -3.91 -22.53 -41.33
N GLY A 5 -3.11 -21.88 -40.48
CA GLY A 5 -2.87 -22.38 -39.10
C GLY A 5 -3.64 -21.67 -37.98
N ALA A 6 -4.22 -20.50 -38.25
CA ALA A 6 -4.59 -19.54 -37.21
C ALA A 6 -6.05 -19.61 -36.71
N ARG A 7 -6.83 -20.64 -37.04
CA ARG A 7 -8.28 -20.64 -36.72
C ARG A 7 -8.81 -21.86 -35.98
N PHE A 8 -8.07 -22.96 -35.91
CA PHE A 8 -8.57 -24.19 -35.27
C PHE A 8 -8.27 -24.27 -33.77
N PHE A 9 -7.18 -23.66 -33.29
CA PHE A 9 -6.82 -23.69 -31.87
C PHE A 9 -7.61 -22.71 -30.99
N ALA A 10 -8.27 -21.72 -31.59
CA ALA A 10 -8.99 -20.68 -30.87
C ALA A 10 -10.39 -21.10 -30.36
N LEU A 11 -10.93 -22.24 -30.81
CA LEU A 11 -12.31 -22.65 -30.49
C LEU A 11 -12.42 -23.74 -29.40
N LEU A 12 -11.34 -24.44 -29.06
CA LEU A 12 -11.39 -25.51 -28.04
C LEU A 12 -11.03 -25.05 -26.63
N ALA A 13 -10.25 -23.97 -26.48
CA ALA A 13 -9.82 -23.48 -25.16
C ALA A 13 -10.90 -22.66 -24.41
N LEU A 14 -11.94 -22.19 -25.12
CA LEU A 14 -13.02 -21.38 -24.56
C LEU A 14 -14.18 -22.22 -23.96
N LEU A 15 -14.17 -23.55 -24.07
CA LEU A 15 -15.29 -24.40 -23.62
C LEU A 15 -15.05 -25.17 -22.30
N MET A 16 -13.85 -25.12 -21.70
CA MET A 16 -13.47 -26.03 -20.60
C MET A 16 -13.25 -25.38 -19.21
N ILE A 17 -13.60 -24.10 -19.00
CA ILE A 17 -13.53 -23.49 -17.64
C ILE A 17 -14.83 -22.75 -17.28
N ALA A 18 -15.97 -23.33 -17.67
CA ALA A 18 -17.31 -22.89 -17.24
C ALA A 18 -18.05 -23.97 -16.41
N LEU A 19 -17.32 -24.94 -15.83
CA LEU A 19 -17.92 -26.12 -15.20
C LEU A 19 -17.42 -26.43 -13.77
N VAL A 20 -17.27 -25.41 -12.91
CA VAL A 20 -17.16 -25.63 -11.45
C VAL A 20 -17.97 -24.55 -10.72
N ALA A 21 -19.28 -24.56 -10.95
CA ALA A 21 -20.26 -23.99 -10.02
C ALA A 21 -20.98 -25.16 -9.33
N ALA A 22 -21.34 -24.97 -8.06
CA ALA A 22 -22.19 -25.83 -7.23
C ALA A 22 -21.51 -26.97 -6.44
N ARG A 23 -20.85 -26.61 -5.34
CA ARG A 23 -20.95 -27.34 -4.07
C ARG A 23 -21.26 -26.36 -2.94
N ALA A 24 -22.54 -26.06 -2.79
CA ALA A 24 -23.10 -25.49 -1.58
C ALA A 24 -23.06 -26.56 -0.48
N GLN A 25 -22.49 -26.23 0.68
CA GLN A 25 -22.78 -26.93 1.93
C GLN A 25 -23.16 -25.88 2.97
N ASP A 26 -24.44 -25.94 3.34
CA ASP A 26 -25.06 -25.38 4.52
C ASP A 26 -24.15 -25.52 5.76
N VAL A 27 -23.71 -24.39 6.32
CA VAL A 27 -23.33 -24.31 7.73
C VAL A 27 -24.12 -23.17 8.32
N LYS A 28 -25.20 -23.53 9.00
CA LYS A 28 -26.00 -22.66 9.88
C LYS A 28 -25.17 -22.36 11.14
N PRO A 29 -24.75 -21.12 11.41
CA PRO A 29 -24.20 -20.79 12.71
C PRO A 29 -25.37 -20.75 13.71
N ALA A 30 -25.30 -21.56 14.75
CA ALA A 30 -26.20 -21.48 15.88
C ALA A 30 -26.03 -20.11 16.55
N ALA A 31 -27.11 -19.33 16.59
CA ALA A 31 -27.21 -18.14 17.40
C ALA A 31 -27.16 -18.54 18.88
N THR A 32 -26.21 -17.97 19.62
CA THR A 32 -26.20 -17.99 21.10
C THR A 32 -26.53 -16.55 21.54
N PRO A 33 -27.43 -16.33 22.52
CA PRO A 33 -27.86 -15.00 22.92
C PRO A 33 -26.75 -14.17 23.57
N GLU A 34 -26.92 -12.86 23.43
CA GLU A 34 -26.03 -11.77 23.83
C GLU A 34 -26.04 -11.53 25.35
N ASP A 35 -24.86 -11.46 25.97
CA ASP A 35 -24.65 -10.70 27.22
C ASP A 35 -23.85 -9.43 26.85
N PRO A 36 -24.46 -8.24 26.82
CA PRO A 36 -23.81 -7.05 26.26
C PRO A 36 -23.29 -6.09 27.36
N GLU A 37 -22.57 -6.53 28.39
CA GLU A 37 -22.00 -5.54 29.34
C GLU A 37 -20.87 -6.08 30.25
N ALA A 38 -19.69 -6.44 29.71
CA ALA A 38 -18.55 -6.76 30.60
C ALA A 38 -17.12 -6.60 30.05
N ASP A 39 -16.88 -6.46 28.74
CA ASP A 39 -15.51 -6.62 28.21
C ASP A 39 -14.85 -5.35 27.62
N SER A 40 -15.42 -4.16 27.81
CA SER A 40 -14.84 -2.91 27.30
C SER A 40 -13.64 -2.37 28.11
N ALA A 41 -13.27 -2.99 29.23
CA ALA A 41 -12.22 -2.48 30.12
C ALA A 41 -10.91 -3.31 30.14
N ALA A 42 -10.89 -4.51 29.55
CA ALA A 42 -9.73 -5.42 29.64
C ALA A 42 -8.80 -5.40 28.40
N ALA A 43 -9.19 -4.75 27.30
CA ALA A 43 -8.41 -4.75 26.06
C ALA A 43 -7.23 -3.76 26.01
N MET A 44 -6.97 -2.98 27.07
CA MET A 44 -5.78 -2.12 27.16
C MET A 44 -4.66 -2.78 27.95
N LYS A 45 -4.16 -3.91 27.45
CA LYS A 45 -2.80 -4.40 27.78
C LYS A 45 -2.11 -4.94 26.55
N PHE A 46 -1.97 -4.10 25.52
CA PHE A 46 -0.88 -4.29 24.57
C PHE A 46 0.40 -3.80 25.24
N THR A 47 1.14 -4.75 25.79
CA THR A 47 2.45 -4.59 26.38
C THR A 47 3.36 -3.81 25.42
N VAL A 48 3.62 -2.54 25.73
CA VAL A 48 4.79 -1.82 25.24
C VAL A 48 5.97 -2.43 25.99
N HIS A 49 6.58 -3.45 25.40
CA HIS A 49 7.90 -3.90 25.81
C HIS A 49 8.85 -3.80 24.63
N GLU A 50 10.04 -3.31 24.97
CA GLU A 50 11.27 -3.34 24.20
C GLU A 50 11.36 -2.44 22.97
N SER A 51 11.70 -1.19 23.27
CA SER A 51 12.58 -0.42 22.40
C SER A 51 13.95 -1.13 22.30
N ARG A 52 14.55 -1.08 21.10
CA ARG A 52 16.01 -1.20 20.80
C ARG A 52 16.54 -2.58 20.40
N LYS A 53 16.61 -2.82 19.09
CA LYS A 53 17.89 -2.94 18.35
C LYS A 53 17.63 -2.59 16.88
N GLY A 54 18.42 -1.64 16.36
CA GLY A 54 18.43 -1.32 14.94
C GLY A 54 18.98 -2.49 14.13
N GLY A 55 18.51 -2.59 12.89
CA GLY A 55 19.12 -3.45 11.88
C GLY A 55 18.19 -4.30 11.04
N ASP A 56 16.86 -4.26 11.25
CA ASP A 56 15.93 -5.10 10.50
C ASP A 56 14.78 -4.25 9.95
N TRP A 57 14.85 -3.89 8.66
CA TRP A 57 13.76 -3.23 7.94
C TRP A 57 12.79 -4.30 7.46
N ASP A 58 12.10 -4.84 8.43
CA ASP A 58 11.15 -5.90 8.23
C ASP A 58 9.99 -5.42 7.33
N MET A 59 9.70 -6.20 6.28
CA MET A 59 8.66 -5.95 5.28
C MET A 59 7.26 -5.71 5.88
N TRP A 60 7.05 -6.04 7.17
CA TRP A 60 5.80 -5.82 7.90
C TRP A 60 5.63 -4.42 8.51
N ASP A 61 6.62 -3.52 8.39
CA ASP A 61 6.46 -2.12 8.84
C ASP A 61 5.75 -1.22 7.80
N ILE A 62 5.45 -1.76 6.61
CA ILE A 62 4.58 -1.11 5.62
C ILE A 62 3.12 -1.28 6.07
N GLY A 63 2.54 -0.26 6.70
CA GLY A 63 1.09 -0.21 6.99
C GLY A 63 0.70 -0.40 8.45
N ARG A 64 1.64 -0.38 9.40
CA ARG A 64 1.26 -0.13 10.80
C ARG A 64 0.84 1.34 10.96
N PRO A 65 -0.22 1.65 11.73
CA PRO A 65 -0.50 3.01 12.14
C PRO A 65 0.72 3.53 12.88
N HIS A 66 1.52 4.36 12.21
CA HIS A 66 2.55 5.10 12.90
C HIS A 66 1.77 6.06 13.81
N PRO A 67 1.99 6.08 15.13
CA PRO A 67 1.67 7.28 15.88
C PRO A 67 2.52 8.35 15.21
N MET A 68 1.91 9.21 14.38
CA MET A 68 2.63 10.20 13.59
C MET A 68 3.33 11.17 14.53
N GLN A 69 4.58 10.88 14.84
CA GLN A 69 5.46 11.80 15.55
C GLN A 69 6.33 12.59 14.57
N GLY A 70 6.08 12.48 13.26
CA GLY A 70 6.82 13.19 12.22
C GLY A 70 5.95 13.55 11.02
N LYS A 71 6.25 14.70 10.41
CA LYS A 71 5.71 15.09 9.11
C LYS A 71 6.39 14.25 8.02
N GLY A 72 5.62 13.80 7.04
CA GLY A 72 6.15 13.21 5.83
C GLY A 72 6.97 14.23 5.04
N GLU A 73 7.91 13.73 4.25
CA GLU A 73 8.61 14.54 3.27
C GLU A 73 7.63 15.18 2.28
N PHE A 74 8.10 16.23 1.62
CA PHE A 74 7.33 16.96 0.61
C PHE A 74 6.00 17.51 1.15
N GLY A 75 5.94 17.82 2.45
CA GLY A 75 4.75 18.38 3.09
C GLY A 75 3.55 17.44 2.98
N ASP A 76 3.76 16.16 3.29
CA ASP A 76 2.73 15.12 3.29
C ASP A 76 2.09 14.86 1.91
N ASN A 77 2.78 15.21 0.82
CA ASN A 77 2.32 14.93 -0.54
C ASN A 77 2.84 13.59 -1.05
N ASP A 78 2.07 12.96 -1.94
CA ASP A 78 2.42 11.70 -2.60
C ASP A 78 3.78 11.82 -3.32
N ALA A 79 4.72 10.95 -2.97
CA ALA A 79 6.08 11.01 -3.52
C ALA A 79 6.14 10.80 -5.04
N ILE A 80 5.30 9.93 -5.61
CA ILE A 80 5.20 9.73 -7.06
C ILE A 80 4.50 10.91 -7.73
N GLY A 81 3.45 11.44 -7.12
CA GLY A 81 2.80 12.68 -7.54
C GLY A 81 3.80 13.82 -7.63
N VAL A 82 4.61 14.01 -6.59
CA VAL A 82 5.68 15.02 -6.55
C VAL A 82 6.71 14.75 -7.65
N ALA A 83 7.16 13.50 -7.81
CA ALA A 83 8.07 13.11 -8.88
C ALA A 83 7.51 13.37 -10.29
N ALA A 84 6.18 13.34 -10.44
CA ALA A 84 5.44 13.65 -11.67
C ALA A 84 5.08 15.15 -11.81
N GLY A 85 5.45 16.00 -10.86
CA GLY A 85 5.17 17.44 -10.94
C GLY A 85 3.82 17.86 -10.33
N LYS A 86 3.21 17.04 -9.49
CA LYS A 86 1.91 17.30 -8.83
C LYS A 86 2.04 17.32 -7.31
N ARG A 87 1.22 18.15 -6.65
CA ARG A 87 1.05 18.16 -5.19
C ARG A 87 -0.26 17.43 -4.87
N ILE A 88 -0.16 16.15 -4.53
CA ILE A 88 -1.32 15.33 -4.15
C ILE A 88 -1.24 15.15 -2.64
N PRO A 89 -2.06 15.84 -1.84
CA PRO A 89 -1.99 15.74 -0.38
C PRO A 89 -2.38 14.33 0.05
N THR A 90 -1.76 13.87 1.14
CA THR A 90 -2.03 12.56 1.74
C THR A 90 -2.17 12.70 3.24
N ASP A 91 -2.83 11.73 3.86
CA ASP A 91 -2.85 11.55 5.30
C ASP A 91 -1.72 10.62 5.77
N CYS A 92 -0.71 10.36 4.92
CA CYS A 92 0.42 9.46 5.16
C CYS A 92 0.07 8.08 5.77
N SER A 93 -1.17 7.60 5.59
CA SER A 93 -1.60 6.25 6.02
C SER A 93 -0.84 5.14 5.27
N LEU A 94 -0.41 5.43 4.04
CA LEU A 94 0.52 4.63 3.26
C LEU A 94 1.86 5.36 3.18
N TYR A 95 2.91 4.70 3.63
CA TYR A 95 4.24 5.29 3.66
C TYR A 95 5.33 4.26 3.35
N TRP A 96 6.50 4.78 2.99
CA TRP A 96 7.75 4.04 2.92
C TRP A 96 8.81 4.83 3.70
N ASN A 97 9.58 4.13 4.53
CA ASN A 97 10.66 4.71 5.30
C ASN A 97 11.98 4.45 4.57
N ASP A 98 12.69 5.51 4.21
CA ASP A 98 13.97 5.40 3.51
C ASP A 98 15.01 4.76 4.43
N PRO A 99 15.55 3.57 4.10
CA PRO A 99 16.52 2.90 4.95
C PRO A 99 17.83 3.68 5.07
N ASP A 100 18.14 4.54 4.10
CA ASP A 100 19.40 5.29 4.04
C ASP A 100 19.29 6.64 4.78
N THR A 101 18.13 7.30 4.71
CA THR A 101 17.95 8.66 5.25
C THR A 101 16.96 8.75 6.40
N HIS A 102 16.24 7.66 6.70
CA HIS A 102 15.14 7.60 7.67
C HIS A 102 14.03 8.62 7.42
N LYS A 103 13.89 9.07 6.16
CA LYS A 103 12.83 9.96 5.74
C LYS A 103 11.57 9.16 5.44
N ILE A 104 10.43 9.72 5.83
CA ILE A 104 9.12 9.15 5.56
C ILE A 104 8.58 9.73 4.26
N LEU A 105 8.34 8.88 3.26
CA LEU A 105 7.68 9.22 2.01
C LEU A 105 6.24 8.72 2.04
N CYS A 106 5.28 9.61 1.76
CA CYS A 106 3.86 9.28 1.82
C CYS A 106 3.27 8.98 0.43
N PHE A 107 2.19 8.20 0.40
CA PHE A 107 1.53 7.77 -0.82
C PHE A 107 0.01 7.89 -0.70
N SER A 108 -0.62 8.39 -1.78
CA SER A 108 -2.06 8.57 -1.90
C SER A 108 -2.82 7.29 -2.21
N SER A 109 -2.11 6.25 -2.66
CA SER A 109 -2.69 4.95 -3.01
C SER A 109 -1.65 3.84 -2.94
N GLN A 110 -2.12 2.60 -2.78
CA GLN A 110 -1.25 1.43 -2.79
C GLN A 110 -0.55 1.25 -4.14
N ALA A 111 -1.22 1.58 -5.25
CA ALA A 111 -0.61 1.54 -6.59
C ALA A 111 0.59 2.50 -6.70
N SER A 112 0.46 3.72 -6.14
CA SER A 112 1.57 4.69 -6.08
C SER A 112 2.76 4.15 -5.30
N LEU A 113 2.51 3.53 -4.13
CA LEU A 113 3.55 2.89 -3.33
C LEU A 113 4.21 1.72 -4.08
N VAL A 114 3.43 0.82 -4.68
CA VAL A 114 3.98 -0.33 -5.44
C VAL A 114 4.86 0.16 -6.60
N TYR A 115 4.40 1.14 -7.38
CA TYR A 115 5.20 1.74 -8.45
C TYR A 115 6.48 2.41 -7.92
N PHE A 116 6.41 3.02 -6.74
CA PHE A 116 7.57 3.60 -6.09
C PHE A 116 8.63 2.54 -5.75
N LEU A 117 8.19 1.39 -5.25
CA LEU A 117 9.06 0.29 -4.80
C LEU A 117 9.79 -0.45 -5.93
N ASP A 118 9.44 -0.24 -7.21
CA ASP A 118 10.20 -0.76 -8.35
C ASP A 118 11.63 -0.18 -8.41
N ALA A 119 11.80 1.08 -7.98
CA ALA A 119 13.08 1.78 -7.97
C ALA A 119 13.10 2.87 -6.89
N PRO A 120 13.06 2.52 -5.59
CA PRO A 120 12.72 3.44 -4.51
C PRO A 120 13.68 4.62 -4.43
N GLN A 121 15.00 4.37 -4.48
CA GLN A 121 15.99 5.44 -4.41
C GLN A 121 15.97 6.37 -5.63
N ALA A 122 15.76 5.83 -6.84
CA ALA A 122 15.65 6.64 -8.04
C ALA A 122 14.37 7.51 -8.03
N ASN A 123 13.26 6.94 -7.54
CA ASN A 123 11.98 7.63 -7.40
C ASN A 123 12.05 8.72 -6.31
N ALA A 124 12.68 8.44 -5.16
CA ALA A 124 12.94 9.41 -4.09
C ALA A 124 13.78 10.59 -4.58
N ALA A 125 14.89 10.31 -5.29
CA ALA A 125 15.74 11.34 -5.87
C ALA A 125 14.98 12.22 -6.88
N ARG A 126 14.14 11.60 -7.73
CA ARG A 126 13.29 12.32 -8.69
C ARG A 126 12.28 13.22 -7.97
N ALA A 127 11.60 12.70 -6.94
CA ALA A 127 10.67 13.47 -6.13
C ALA A 127 11.36 14.66 -5.45
N ALA A 128 12.50 14.44 -4.81
CA ALA A 128 13.27 15.51 -4.16
C ALA A 128 13.72 16.60 -5.14
N LYS A 129 14.15 16.22 -6.35
CA LYS A 129 14.48 17.18 -7.41
C LYS A 129 13.26 18.01 -7.81
N ARG A 130 12.12 17.37 -8.10
CA ARG A 130 10.89 18.06 -8.50
C ARG A 130 10.34 18.95 -7.39
N TRP A 131 10.39 18.50 -6.14
CA TRP A 131 9.98 19.32 -5.01
C TRP A 131 10.76 20.63 -4.94
N ARG A 132 12.10 20.58 -5.04
CA ARG A 132 12.93 21.79 -5.07
C ARG A 132 12.59 22.73 -6.23
N GLU A 133 12.21 22.19 -7.39
CA GLU A 133 11.77 22.99 -8.54
C GLU A 133 10.41 23.65 -8.27
N MET A 134 9.47 22.95 -7.64
CA MET A 134 8.15 23.49 -7.29
C MET A 134 8.23 24.63 -6.29
N GLN A 135 9.17 24.59 -5.34
CA GLN A 135 9.34 25.68 -4.36
C GLN A 135 9.91 26.96 -4.98
N LYS A 136 10.55 26.88 -6.15
CA LYS A 136 11.09 28.04 -6.87
C LYS A 136 10.05 28.73 -7.74
N LYS A 137 8.97 28.03 -8.12
CA LYS A 137 7.88 28.63 -8.91
C LYS A 137 6.87 29.27 -7.96
N PRO A 138 6.67 30.60 -7.98
CA PRO A 138 5.56 31.20 -7.26
C PRO A 138 4.25 30.62 -7.81
N ALA A 139 3.31 30.30 -6.91
CA ALA A 139 1.96 29.91 -7.30
C ALA A 139 1.38 31.05 -8.16
N SER A 140 1.22 30.79 -9.46
CA SER A 140 0.65 31.73 -10.43
C SER A 140 -0.86 31.57 -10.45
#